data_AF-A0A9W8B6F6-F1
#
_entry.id   AF-A0A9W8B6F6-F1
#
_cell.length_a   1.000
_cell.length_b   1.000
_cell.length_c   1.000
_cell.angle_alpha   90.00
_cell.angle_beta   90.00
_cell.angle_gamma   90.00
#
_symmetry.space_group_name_H-M   'P 1'
#
loop_
_entity.id
_entity.type
_entity.pdbx_description
1 polymer ?
#
loop_
_entity_poly.entity_id
_entity_poly.type
_entity_poly.pdbx_seq_one_letter_code
_entity_poly.pdbx_strand_id
1 'polypeptide(L)'
;MAARSPSWTTFASRFPAFTALDKGYAQPIPVTADQTQILHEPTAFFDTLCAKIRNARSRVYLATLYVGDQEQALLEVLDRALQDNPQLELCILFDALRGTRQRYVHQSPVNLLVPLLHQYPERVRVSVYHTPDLHGTTKRWYPERYNEAVGLMHIKAYVIDNDVILSGANLSHDYFTNRQDRYIVFNDQPLVAAYYTQLVDTVAKFSYRVALPVNPVHRSAFNLVPCSGFDPVTDPRRFRAMAHQRMQHWIQQWARHVQQNSSAVTLAADTFAIPTVQMAPVGIDQDQTVLLALLRAVDRYAHDHLGTRACFASAYFNFASVFQSAILDNRASFDLLVAAPKANGFYNARGISKYVPTAYSSFEYDFHRMAQKHMDRRTTRLIRIREYCRDGWTFHAKDPAITVIGSSNYGYRSIRRDLEAQMTLFTENTKLQAALGREVQHLNRHTQVVTDQTFGHPLRRVPFWVRAVKPFIRGFF
;
A
#
# COMPACT_ATOMS: atom_id res chain seq x y z
N MET A 1 -4.87 28.76 35.29
CA MET A 1 -5.05 27.36 34.87
C MET A 1 -5.09 27.33 33.35
N ALA A 2 -4.00 26.96 32.70
CA ALA A 2 -3.97 26.83 31.24
C ALA A 2 -4.84 25.64 30.84
N ALA A 3 -5.88 25.87 30.05
CA ALA A 3 -6.69 24.81 29.47
C ALA A 3 -5.77 23.92 28.62
N ARG A 4 -5.67 22.63 29.00
CA ARG A 4 -4.88 21.64 28.26
C ARG A 4 -5.50 21.44 26.89
N SER A 5 -4.74 21.71 25.84
CA SER A 5 -5.10 21.50 24.43
C SER A 5 -5.50 20.04 24.16
N PRO A 6 -6.48 19.74 23.29
CA PRO A 6 -6.81 18.37 22.92
C PRO A 6 -5.66 17.77 22.09
N SER A 7 -4.92 16.84 22.69
CA SER A 7 -3.90 16.04 22.01
C SER A 7 -4.53 14.77 21.44
N TRP A 8 -3.76 13.96 20.68
CA TRP A 8 -4.15 12.56 20.40
C TRP A 8 -4.60 11.84 21.68
N THR A 9 -4.00 12.14 22.83
CA THR A 9 -4.41 11.59 24.13
C THR A 9 -5.86 11.94 24.47
N THR A 10 -6.31 13.17 24.18
CA THR A 10 -7.71 13.58 24.37
C THR A 10 -8.64 12.88 23.39
N PHE A 11 -8.28 12.83 22.10
CA PHE A 11 -9.05 12.08 21.10
C PHE A 11 -9.18 10.60 21.47
N ALA A 12 -8.04 9.95 21.75
CA ALA A 12 -7.96 8.55 22.13
C ALA A 12 -8.59 8.28 23.50
N SER A 13 -8.67 9.25 24.42
CA SER A 13 -9.37 9.06 25.71
C SER A 13 -10.86 8.81 25.55
N ARG A 14 -11.48 9.28 24.46
CA ARG A 14 -12.87 8.96 24.10
C ARG A 14 -13.02 7.52 23.62
N PHE A 15 -11.92 6.92 23.17
CA PHE A 15 -11.84 5.52 22.75
C PHE A 15 -10.71 4.80 23.50
N PRO A 16 -10.84 4.55 24.82
CA PRO A 16 -9.75 4.06 25.66
C PRO A 16 -9.03 2.83 25.11
N ALA A 17 -9.76 1.98 24.39
CA ALA A 17 -9.23 0.80 23.72
C ALA A 17 -8.09 1.11 22.72
N PHE A 18 -8.03 2.32 22.15
CA PHE A 18 -7.11 2.74 21.09
C PHE A 18 -5.94 3.62 21.57
N THR A 19 -5.92 3.99 22.86
CA THR A 19 -4.85 4.79 23.51
C THR A 19 -3.48 4.14 23.57
N ALA A 20 -3.34 2.90 23.08
CA ALA A 20 -2.07 2.19 23.04
C ALA A 20 -1.39 2.28 21.66
N LEU A 21 -2.05 2.87 20.65
CA LEU A 21 -1.52 2.90 19.27
C LEU A 21 -0.38 3.90 19.07
N ASP A 22 -0.31 4.96 19.89
CA ASP A 22 0.75 5.96 19.90
C ASP A 22 1.93 5.60 20.82
N LYS A 23 1.82 4.51 21.60
CA LYS A 23 2.83 4.08 22.58
C LYS A 23 4.04 3.45 21.89
N GLY A 24 4.85 4.29 21.26
CA GLY A 24 6.22 3.98 20.80
C GLY A 24 6.35 3.37 19.41
N TYR A 25 5.25 3.04 18.73
CA TYR A 25 5.29 2.35 17.43
C TYR A 25 5.13 3.32 16.24
N ALA A 26 4.15 4.21 16.27
CA ALA A 26 3.93 5.23 15.24
C ALA A 26 3.27 6.47 15.87
N GLN A 27 3.58 7.67 15.37
CA GLN A 27 3.03 8.91 15.93
C GLN A 27 1.80 9.37 15.13
N PRO A 28 0.67 9.63 15.80
CA PRO A 28 -0.51 10.23 15.18
C PRO A 28 -0.22 11.66 14.72
N ILE A 29 -0.60 11.98 13.49
CA ILE A 29 -0.55 13.32 12.92
C ILE A 29 -1.99 13.84 12.77
N PRO A 30 -2.28 15.08 13.21
CA PRO A 30 -3.60 15.67 12.97
C PRO A 30 -3.81 15.92 11.47
N VAL A 31 -5.03 15.69 10.99
CA VAL A 31 -5.42 15.89 9.59
C VAL A 31 -6.71 16.69 9.56
N THR A 32 -6.86 17.58 8.58
CA THR A 32 -8.12 18.31 8.38
C THR A 32 -9.10 17.46 7.57
N ALA A 33 -10.21 17.05 8.19
CA ALA A 33 -11.21 16.19 7.54
C ALA A 33 -11.82 16.82 6.28
N ASP A 34 -12.15 18.12 6.31
CA ASP A 34 -12.74 18.82 5.16
C ASP A 34 -11.78 18.91 3.96
N GLN A 35 -10.47 18.73 4.19
CA GLN A 35 -9.46 18.66 3.15
C GLN A 35 -9.10 17.22 2.75
N THR A 36 -9.79 16.22 3.31
CA THR A 36 -9.60 14.80 2.98
C THR A 36 -10.73 14.33 2.05
N GLN A 37 -10.38 13.91 0.84
CA GLN A 37 -11.32 13.51 -0.20
C GLN A 37 -11.14 12.02 -0.55
N ILE A 38 -12.26 11.30 -0.69
CA ILE A 38 -12.29 9.92 -1.17
C ILE A 38 -12.68 9.92 -2.65
N LEU A 39 -11.86 9.34 -3.52
CA LEU A 39 -12.23 9.12 -4.92
C LEU A 39 -12.76 7.70 -5.09
N HIS A 40 -13.67 7.52 -6.04
CA HIS A 40 -14.36 6.25 -6.22
C HIS A 40 -13.96 5.51 -7.52
N GLU A 41 -13.47 6.24 -8.53
CA GLU A 41 -13.22 5.68 -9.86
C GLU A 41 -11.75 5.80 -10.27
N PRO A 42 -11.20 4.82 -11.01
CA PRO A 42 -9.84 4.86 -11.55
C PRO A 42 -9.54 6.11 -12.41
N THR A 43 -10.51 6.55 -13.21
CA THR A 43 -10.38 7.75 -14.05
C THR A 43 -10.27 9.01 -13.21
N ALA A 44 -11.10 9.14 -12.16
CA ALA A 44 -11.03 10.25 -11.23
C ALA A 44 -9.67 10.31 -10.51
N PHE A 45 -9.06 9.16 -10.20
CA PHE A 45 -7.70 9.11 -9.67
C PHE A 45 -6.67 9.70 -10.65
N PHE A 46 -6.68 9.25 -11.90
CA PHE A 46 -5.74 9.73 -12.91
C PHE A 46 -5.92 11.23 -13.21
N ASP A 47 -7.17 11.68 -13.36
CA ASP A 47 -7.50 13.08 -13.62
C ASP A 47 -7.06 13.98 -12.47
N THR A 48 -7.31 13.56 -11.23
CA THR A 48 -6.88 14.29 -10.03
C THR A 48 -5.36 14.37 -9.94
N LEU A 49 -4.65 13.25 -10.19
CA LEU A 49 -3.19 13.23 -10.21
C LEU A 49 -2.63 14.22 -11.24
N CYS A 50 -3.15 14.18 -12.47
CA CYS A 50 -2.72 15.08 -13.54
C CYS A 50 -3.02 16.55 -13.20
N ALA A 51 -4.22 16.83 -12.68
CA ALA A 51 -4.60 18.19 -12.30
C ALA A 51 -3.68 18.75 -11.20
N LYS A 52 -3.31 17.94 -10.20
CA LYS A 52 -2.37 18.35 -9.15
C LYS A 52 -0.97 18.60 -9.71
N ILE A 53 -0.43 17.69 -10.53
CA ILE A 53 0.91 17.86 -11.14
C ILE A 53 0.99 19.15 -11.96
N ARG A 54 -0.04 19.47 -12.76
CA ARG A 54 -0.08 20.73 -13.55
C ARG A 54 0.02 21.98 -12.68
N ASN A 55 -0.46 21.93 -11.44
CA ASN A 55 -0.48 23.07 -10.53
C ASN A 55 0.69 23.05 -9.51
N ALA A 56 1.57 22.05 -9.58
CA ALA A 56 2.68 21.87 -8.65
C ALA A 56 3.68 23.03 -8.75
N ARG A 57 4.14 23.53 -7.60
CA ARG A 57 5.04 24.69 -7.51
C ARG A 57 6.43 24.35 -7.02
N SER A 58 6.55 23.36 -6.13
CA SER A 58 7.79 23.07 -5.42
C SER A 58 8.27 21.65 -5.63
N ARG A 59 7.41 20.64 -5.49
CA ARG A 59 7.83 19.24 -5.55
C ARG A 59 6.76 18.29 -6.03
N VAL A 60 7.18 17.27 -6.77
CA VAL A 60 6.41 16.07 -7.09
C VAL A 60 7.23 14.86 -6.69
N TYR A 61 6.69 14.03 -5.79
CA TYR A 61 7.29 12.75 -5.38
C TYR A 61 6.34 11.61 -5.73
N LEU A 62 6.79 10.67 -6.56
CA LEU A 62 6.00 9.52 -7.00
C LEU A 62 6.68 8.23 -6.54
N ALA A 63 6.11 7.56 -5.53
CA ALA A 63 6.48 6.19 -5.18
C ALA A 63 5.45 5.24 -5.77
N THR A 64 5.89 4.34 -6.65
CA THR A 64 5.00 3.36 -7.30
C THR A 64 5.77 2.14 -7.77
N LEU A 65 5.10 1.02 -8.03
CA LEU A 65 5.79 -0.21 -8.45
C LEU A 65 6.49 -0.02 -9.80
N TYR A 66 5.80 0.63 -10.74
CA TYR A 66 6.26 0.99 -12.08
C TYR A 66 5.29 2.00 -12.71
N VAL A 67 5.74 2.67 -13.77
CA VAL A 67 4.88 3.42 -14.71
C VAL A 67 4.60 2.54 -15.94
N GLY A 68 3.35 2.52 -16.40
CA GLY A 68 2.91 1.78 -17.57
C GLY A 68 3.58 2.26 -18.86
N ASP A 69 3.61 1.38 -19.87
CA ASP A 69 4.17 1.66 -21.20
C ASP A 69 3.34 2.64 -22.03
N GLN A 70 2.05 2.77 -21.72
CA GLN A 70 1.11 3.62 -22.46
C GLN A 70 0.90 5.00 -21.82
N GLU A 71 1.62 5.34 -20.75
CA GLU A 71 1.35 6.55 -19.95
C GLU A 71 2.00 7.82 -20.51
N GLN A 72 1.96 8.00 -21.83
CA GLN A 72 2.48 9.22 -22.49
C GLN A 72 1.80 10.48 -21.95
N ALA A 73 0.49 10.43 -21.68
CA ALA A 73 -0.25 11.54 -21.11
C ALA A 73 0.30 11.98 -19.74
N LEU A 74 0.75 11.05 -18.89
CA LEU A 74 1.37 11.38 -17.61
C LEU A 74 2.74 12.03 -17.82
N LEU A 75 3.55 11.52 -18.75
CA LEU A 75 4.86 12.07 -19.07
C LEU A 75 4.76 13.49 -19.63
N GLU A 76 3.81 13.74 -20.53
CA GLU A 76 3.54 15.08 -21.06
C GLU A 76 3.11 16.06 -19.96
N VAL A 77 2.31 15.59 -18.99
CA VAL A 77 1.89 16.42 -17.85
C VAL A 77 3.08 16.75 -16.94
N LEU A 78 3.97 15.78 -16.68
CA LEU A 78 5.20 16.00 -15.91
C LEU A 78 6.16 16.96 -16.63
N ASP A 79 6.36 16.76 -17.93
CA ASP A 79 7.22 17.62 -18.75
C ASP A 79 6.72 19.06 -18.73
N ARG A 80 5.45 19.30 -19.06
CA ARG A 80 4.85 20.64 -19.03
C ARG A 80 4.95 21.29 -17.66
N ALA A 81 4.67 20.57 -16.58
CA ALA A 81 4.78 21.12 -15.23
C ALA A 81 6.23 21.55 -14.89
N LEU A 82 7.23 20.77 -15.33
CA LEU A 82 8.66 21.08 -15.15
C LEU A 82 9.12 22.25 -16.03
N GLN A 83 8.54 22.42 -17.23
CA GLN A 83 8.77 23.56 -18.11
C GLN A 83 8.19 24.84 -17.50
N ASP A 84 6.93 24.79 -17.06
CA ASP A 84 6.19 25.94 -16.55
C ASP A 84 6.69 26.41 -15.18
N ASN A 85 7.29 25.53 -14.37
CA ASN A 85 7.81 25.85 -13.04
C ASN A 85 9.30 25.49 -12.91
N PRO A 86 10.22 26.45 -13.08
CA PRO A 86 11.67 26.20 -12.98
C PRO A 86 12.17 25.74 -11.60
N GLN A 87 11.39 26.01 -10.54
CA GLN A 87 11.71 25.58 -9.17
C GLN A 87 11.14 24.20 -8.83
N LEU A 88 10.33 23.60 -9.71
CA LEU A 88 9.70 22.32 -9.46
C LEU A 88 10.75 21.20 -9.53
N GLU A 89 10.85 20.43 -8.45
CA GLU A 89 11.61 19.18 -8.40
C GLU A 89 10.70 17.96 -8.62
N LEU A 90 11.22 16.95 -9.32
CA LEU A 90 10.57 15.67 -9.53
C LEU A 90 11.42 14.53 -8.98
N CYS A 91 10.90 13.80 -8.00
CA CYS A 91 11.51 12.59 -7.47
C CYS A 91 10.61 11.38 -7.75
N ILE A 92 11.16 10.34 -8.37
CA ILE A 92 10.43 9.10 -8.68
C ILE A 92 11.17 7.92 -8.08
N LEU A 93 10.46 7.12 -7.28
CA LEU A 93 10.95 5.90 -6.68
C LEU A 93 10.20 4.69 -7.24
N PHE A 94 10.92 3.77 -7.87
CA PHE A 94 10.40 2.51 -8.38
C PHE A 94 10.98 1.29 -7.67
N ASP A 95 10.34 0.15 -7.92
CA ASP A 95 10.99 -1.13 -7.76
C ASP A 95 11.94 -1.42 -8.93
N ALA A 96 13.13 -1.94 -8.67
CA ALA A 96 14.13 -2.21 -9.69
C ALA A 96 13.71 -3.32 -10.65
N LEU A 97 13.12 -4.41 -10.14
CA LEU A 97 12.73 -5.55 -10.97
C LEU A 97 11.57 -5.20 -11.90
N ARG A 98 10.67 -4.30 -11.47
CA ARG A 98 9.53 -3.84 -12.25
C ARG A 98 9.85 -2.62 -13.10
N GLY A 99 10.63 -1.70 -12.59
CA GLY A 99 11.01 -0.44 -13.24
C GLY A 99 12.03 -0.61 -14.36
N THR A 100 12.91 -1.61 -14.31
CA THR A 100 13.91 -1.86 -15.38
C THR A 100 13.54 -3.02 -16.30
N ARG A 101 12.35 -3.61 -16.13
CA ARG A 101 11.90 -4.73 -16.93
C ARG A 101 11.64 -4.32 -18.37
N GLN A 102 12.26 -5.02 -19.32
CA GLN A 102 12.02 -4.79 -20.75
C GLN A 102 10.81 -5.60 -21.21
N ARG A 103 9.68 -4.93 -21.48
CA ARG A 103 8.48 -5.58 -22.06
C ARG A 103 8.58 -5.63 -23.59
N TYR A 104 9.23 -4.62 -24.17
CA TYR A 104 9.63 -4.55 -25.57
C TYR A 104 11.13 -4.26 -25.65
N VAL A 105 11.73 -4.54 -26.80
CA VAL A 105 13.17 -4.33 -27.04
C VAL A 105 13.54 -2.89 -26.69
N HIS A 106 14.41 -2.71 -25.70
CA HIS A 106 14.87 -1.41 -25.17
C HIS A 106 13.81 -0.50 -24.54
N GLN A 107 12.64 -1.03 -24.14
CA GLN A 107 11.59 -0.25 -23.47
C GLN A 107 11.26 -0.82 -22.08
N SER A 108 11.73 -0.12 -21.05
CA SER A 108 11.33 -0.30 -19.65
C SER A 108 10.70 0.98 -19.09
N PRO A 109 9.98 0.91 -17.95
CA PRO A 109 9.46 2.10 -17.28
C PRO A 109 10.52 3.18 -17.02
N VAL A 110 11.76 2.80 -16.68
CA VAL A 110 12.87 3.76 -16.53
C VAL A 110 13.25 4.39 -17.87
N ASN A 111 13.22 3.66 -18.99
CA ASN A 111 13.51 4.23 -20.32
C ASN A 111 12.53 5.35 -20.69
N LEU A 112 11.27 5.26 -20.25
CA LEU A 112 10.26 6.30 -20.50
C LEU A 112 10.60 7.64 -19.82
N LEU A 113 11.37 7.60 -18.72
CA LEU A 113 11.78 8.79 -17.97
C LEU A 113 13.14 9.35 -18.39
N VAL A 114 13.90 8.64 -19.23
CA VAL A 114 15.21 9.09 -19.73
C VAL A 114 15.14 10.47 -20.41
N PRO A 115 14.13 10.80 -21.23
CA PRO A 115 14.00 12.15 -21.80
C PRO A 115 13.92 13.25 -20.73
N LEU A 116 13.12 13.04 -19.67
CA LEU A 116 13.01 14.00 -18.56
C LEU A 116 14.33 14.15 -17.79
N LEU A 117 15.07 13.05 -17.60
CA LEU A 117 16.40 13.08 -16.97
C LEU A 117 17.41 13.88 -17.82
N HIS A 118 17.35 13.76 -19.15
CA HIS A 118 18.22 14.54 -20.05
C HIS A 118 17.86 16.03 -20.05
N GLN A 119 16.57 16.34 -20.05
CA GLN A 119 16.07 17.72 -20.15
C GLN A 119 16.20 18.48 -18.83
N TYR A 120 16.11 17.80 -17.69
CA TYR A 120 16.09 18.41 -16.35
C TYR A 120 17.02 17.70 -15.34
N PRO A 121 18.33 17.57 -15.63
CA PRO A 121 19.25 16.72 -14.86
C PRO A 121 19.39 17.09 -13.38
N GLU A 122 19.26 18.37 -13.03
CA GLU A 122 19.36 18.87 -11.65
C GLU A 122 18.04 18.77 -10.87
N ARG A 123 16.90 18.63 -11.57
CA ARG A 123 15.55 18.71 -10.97
C ARG A 123 14.80 17.38 -10.99
N VAL A 124 15.18 16.46 -11.89
CA VAL A 124 14.56 15.14 -12.01
C VAL A 124 15.49 14.07 -11.43
N ARG A 125 15.00 13.35 -10.43
CA ARG A 125 15.71 12.26 -9.76
C ARG A 125 14.88 10.99 -9.85
N VAL A 126 15.45 9.94 -10.43
CA VAL A 126 14.83 8.62 -10.49
C VAL A 126 15.67 7.62 -9.69
N SER A 127 15.03 6.94 -8.76
CA SER A 127 15.63 5.90 -7.92
C SER A 127 14.88 4.58 -8.07
N VAL A 128 15.61 3.47 -8.04
CA VAL A 128 15.05 2.12 -8.11
C VAL A 128 15.56 1.27 -6.95
N TYR A 129 14.65 0.79 -6.10
CA TYR A 129 14.96 -0.08 -4.98
C TYR A 129 15.09 -1.52 -5.44
N HIS A 130 16.13 -2.22 -4.98
CA HIS A 130 16.29 -3.65 -5.22
C HIS A 130 16.35 -4.41 -3.89
N THR A 131 15.57 -5.49 -3.77
CA THR A 131 15.57 -6.31 -2.55
C THR A 131 16.94 -6.96 -2.32
N PRO A 132 17.47 -6.97 -1.08
CA PRO A 132 18.68 -7.70 -0.73
C PRO A 132 18.45 -9.22 -0.59
N ASP A 133 17.21 -9.70 -0.70
CA ASP A 133 16.87 -11.13 -0.70
C ASP A 133 17.10 -11.79 -2.08
N LEU A 134 17.26 -10.99 -3.14
CA LEU A 134 17.58 -11.47 -4.48
C LEU A 134 19.05 -11.21 -4.81
N HIS A 135 19.93 -12.14 -4.42
CA HIS A 135 21.38 -12.06 -4.63
C HIS A 135 21.99 -13.39 -5.09
N GLY A 136 23.17 -13.34 -5.73
CA GLY A 136 23.92 -14.54 -6.14
C GLY A 136 23.34 -15.30 -7.34
N THR A 137 23.56 -16.62 -7.39
CA THR A 137 23.16 -17.50 -8.51
C THR A 137 21.64 -17.66 -8.67
N THR A 138 20.85 -17.32 -7.65
CA THR A 138 19.37 -17.37 -7.70
C THR A 138 18.80 -16.48 -8.82
N LYS A 139 19.45 -15.36 -9.15
CA LYS A 139 19.07 -14.47 -10.27
C LYS A 139 19.22 -15.14 -11.65
N ARG A 140 20.11 -16.14 -11.79
CA ARG A 140 20.52 -16.72 -13.09
C ARG A 140 19.61 -17.84 -13.59
N TRP A 141 18.84 -18.49 -12.71
CA TRP A 141 18.10 -19.72 -13.03
C TRP A 141 16.57 -19.56 -13.06
N TYR A 142 16.02 -18.46 -12.50
CA TYR A 142 14.59 -18.24 -12.44
C TYR A 142 14.12 -17.18 -13.46
N PRO A 143 13.02 -17.43 -14.20
CA PRO A 143 12.42 -16.40 -15.06
C PRO A 143 12.07 -15.14 -14.26
N GLU A 144 12.17 -13.96 -14.88
CA GLU A 144 12.00 -12.65 -14.21
C GLU A 144 10.75 -12.55 -13.32
N ARG A 145 9.64 -13.19 -13.71
CA ARG A 145 8.38 -13.19 -12.94
C ARG A 145 8.47 -13.91 -11.60
N TYR A 146 9.39 -14.84 -11.43
CA TYR A 146 9.62 -15.53 -10.14
C TYR A 146 10.53 -14.71 -9.23
N ASN A 147 11.41 -13.89 -9.80
CA ASN A 147 12.24 -12.95 -9.03
C ASN A 147 11.37 -11.90 -8.33
N GLU A 148 10.25 -11.50 -8.95
CA GLU A 148 9.25 -10.58 -8.35
C GLU A 148 8.60 -11.12 -7.06
N ALA A 149 8.60 -12.45 -6.85
CA ALA A 149 8.02 -13.06 -5.65
C ALA A 149 8.98 -13.03 -4.45
N VAL A 150 10.24 -12.63 -4.65
CA VAL A 150 11.26 -12.56 -3.60
C VAL A 150 11.05 -11.33 -2.69
N GLY A 151 10.64 -10.20 -3.27
CA GLY A 151 10.29 -8.97 -2.55
C GLY A 151 10.43 -7.74 -3.44
N LEU A 152 9.53 -6.77 -3.31
CA LEU A 152 9.48 -5.56 -4.14
C LEU A 152 9.32 -4.27 -3.31
N MET A 153 9.67 -3.13 -3.92
CA MET A 153 9.19 -1.82 -3.45
C MET A 153 7.73 -1.65 -3.83
N HIS A 154 6.86 -1.76 -2.84
CA HIS A 154 5.42 -1.81 -3.05
C HIS A 154 4.69 -0.58 -2.52
N ILE A 155 5.38 0.46 -2.06
CA ILE A 155 4.78 1.75 -1.69
C ILE A 155 4.03 2.38 -2.88
N LYS A 156 2.87 2.99 -2.61
CA LYS A 156 2.08 3.82 -3.53
C LYS A 156 1.68 5.10 -2.82
N ALA A 157 2.47 6.14 -3.02
CA ALA A 157 2.24 7.45 -2.44
C ALA A 157 2.66 8.51 -3.46
N TYR A 158 1.77 9.46 -3.71
CA TYR A 158 1.96 10.50 -4.71
C TYR A 158 1.85 11.86 -3.99
N VAL A 159 2.98 12.51 -3.75
CA VAL A 159 3.05 13.81 -3.09
C VAL A 159 3.23 14.89 -4.14
N ILE A 160 2.38 15.91 -4.10
CA ILE A 160 2.46 17.09 -4.95
C ILE A 160 2.37 18.30 -4.02
N ASP A 161 3.50 18.97 -3.79
CA ASP A 161 3.63 20.03 -2.78
C ASP A 161 3.19 19.57 -1.36
N ASN A 162 2.03 20.04 -0.89
CA ASN A 162 1.40 19.63 0.37
C ASN A 162 0.22 18.65 0.17
N ASP A 163 -0.12 18.34 -1.08
CA ASP A 163 -1.13 17.35 -1.40
C ASP A 163 -0.52 15.94 -1.41
N VAL A 164 -1.29 14.96 -0.93
CA VAL A 164 -0.91 13.54 -0.98
C VAL A 164 -2.06 12.71 -1.50
N ILE A 165 -1.80 11.87 -2.50
CA ILE A 165 -2.73 10.81 -2.91
C ILE A 165 -2.16 9.48 -2.45
N LEU A 166 -2.92 8.77 -1.61
CA LEU A 166 -2.64 7.39 -1.20
C LEU A 166 -3.59 6.43 -1.91
N SER A 167 -3.03 5.35 -2.42
CA SER A 167 -3.78 4.31 -3.13
C SER A 167 -3.02 2.99 -3.13
N GLY A 168 -3.65 1.87 -3.48
CA GLY A 168 -2.94 0.66 -3.92
C GLY A 168 -2.58 0.68 -5.42
N ALA A 169 -3.08 1.67 -6.16
CA ALA A 169 -2.98 1.75 -7.61
C ALA A 169 -1.58 2.12 -8.10
N ASN A 170 -1.08 1.39 -9.11
CA ASN A 170 0.14 1.77 -9.83
C ASN A 170 -0.18 2.82 -10.91
N LEU A 171 0.86 3.49 -11.42
CA LEU A 171 0.71 4.47 -12.49
C LEU A 171 0.66 3.77 -13.86
N SER A 172 -0.46 3.14 -14.20
CA SER A 172 -0.61 2.37 -15.45
C SER A 172 -2.07 2.33 -15.92
N HIS A 173 -2.26 2.10 -17.21
CA HIS A 173 -3.54 2.19 -17.93
C HIS A 173 -4.69 1.47 -17.25
N ASP A 174 -4.51 0.22 -16.84
CA ASP A 174 -5.55 -0.55 -16.13
C ASP A 174 -6.03 0.20 -14.87
N TYR A 175 -5.08 0.73 -14.09
CA TYR A 175 -5.34 1.50 -12.86
C TYR A 175 -5.85 2.93 -13.11
N PHE A 176 -5.84 3.39 -14.36
CA PHE A 176 -6.42 4.67 -14.77
C PHE A 176 -7.80 4.49 -15.42
N THR A 177 -8.21 3.25 -15.73
CA THR A 177 -9.42 3.00 -16.52
C THR A 177 -10.39 2.02 -15.86
N ASN A 178 -9.97 0.81 -15.53
CA ASN A 178 -10.90 -0.29 -15.23
C ASN A 178 -10.46 -1.23 -14.10
N ARG A 179 -9.39 -0.88 -13.37
CA ARG A 179 -8.91 -1.60 -12.20
C ARG A 179 -9.19 -0.79 -10.93
N GLN A 180 -10.24 -1.19 -10.23
CA GLN A 180 -10.64 -0.58 -8.98
C GLN A 180 -9.54 -0.71 -7.91
N ASP A 181 -9.23 0.40 -7.27
CA ASP A 181 -8.46 0.48 -6.04
C ASP A 181 -9.13 1.48 -5.08
N ARG A 182 -8.50 1.75 -3.94
CA ARG A 182 -8.92 2.81 -3.01
C ARG A 182 -8.07 4.05 -3.25
N TYR A 183 -8.66 5.23 -3.09
CA TYR A 183 -7.98 6.49 -3.37
C TYR A 183 -8.38 7.52 -2.32
N ILE A 184 -7.44 7.92 -1.48
CA ILE A 184 -7.66 9.01 -0.51
C ILE A 184 -6.68 10.14 -0.82
N VAL A 185 -7.25 11.32 -1.02
CA VAL A 185 -6.54 12.56 -1.31
C VAL A 185 -6.54 13.42 -0.05
N PHE A 186 -5.35 13.79 0.40
CA PHE A 186 -5.10 14.73 1.47
C PHE A 186 -4.70 16.05 0.84
N ASN A 187 -5.58 17.04 0.83
CA ASN A 187 -5.30 18.34 0.27
C ASN A 187 -4.64 19.23 1.34
N ASP A 188 -3.56 19.91 0.96
CA ASP A 188 -2.83 20.86 1.81
C ASP A 188 -2.56 20.33 3.23
N GLN A 189 -2.02 19.11 3.33
CA GLN A 189 -1.65 18.46 4.60
C GLN A 189 -0.12 18.39 4.74
N PRO A 190 0.56 19.45 5.22
CA PRO A 190 2.01 19.54 5.21
C PRO A 190 2.71 18.43 6.02
N LEU A 191 2.12 17.97 7.13
CA LEU A 191 2.68 16.85 7.90
C LEU A 191 2.56 15.51 7.17
N VAL A 192 1.43 15.25 6.49
CA VAL A 192 1.24 14.03 5.69
C VAL A 192 2.21 14.05 4.50
N ALA A 193 2.31 15.19 3.80
CA ALA A 193 3.24 15.38 2.70
C ALA A 193 4.69 15.20 3.15
N ALA A 194 5.10 15.84 4.25
CA ALA A 194 6.44 15.70 4.80
C ALA A 194 6.79 14.26 5.17
N TYR A 195 5.87 13.49 5.75
CA TYR A 195 6.08 12.08 6.05
C TYR A 195 6.45 11.28 4.81
N TYR A 196 5.62 11.36 3.77
CA TYR A 196 5.82 10.57 2.55
C TYR A 196 6.99 11.08 1.71
N THR A 197 7.25 12.38 1.64
CA THR A 197 8.48 12.93 1.04
C THR A 197 9.72 12.36 1.74
N GLN A 198 9.80 12.45 3.07
CA GLN A 198 10.96 11.95 3.82
C GLN A 198 11.10 10.43 3.74
N LEU A 199 10.00 9.69 3.70
CA LEU A 199 10.00 8.24 3.49
C LEU A 199 10.62 7.91 2.13
N VAL A 200 10.14 8.54 1.06
CA VAL A 200 10.64 8.31 -0.31
C VAL A 200 12.11 8.69 -0.41
N ASP A 201 12.52 9.85 0.13
CA ASP A 201 13.92 10.25 0.17
C ASP A 201 14.80 9.28 0.95
N THR A 202 14.29 8.75 2.07
CA THR A 202 15.04 7.79 2.90
C THR A 202 15.25 6.47 2.16
N VAL A 203 14.22 5.96 1.48
CA VAL A 203 14.33 4.75 0.65
C VAL A 203 15.23 4.99 -0.57
N ALA A 204 15.13 6.14 -1.21
CA ALA A 204 15.98 6.52 -2.34
C ALA A 204 17.48 6.55 -1.98
N LYS A 205 17.83 6.99 -0.75
CA LYS A 205 19.22 7.02 -0.24
C LYS A 205 19.88 5.65 -0.13
N PHE A 206 19.11 4.56 -0.03
CA PHE A 206 19.64 3.21 -0.11
C PHE A 206 19.19 2.44 -1.37
N SER A 207 18.68 3.15 -2.37
CA SER A 207 18.32 2.58 -3.67
C SER A 207 19.43 2.82 -4.70
N TYR A 208 19.26 2.27 -5.91
CA TYR A 208 20.07 2.71 -7.05
C TYR A 208 19.53 4.03 -7.60
N ARG A 209 20.39 4.98 -7.94
CA ARG A 209 20.05 6.13 -8.77
C ARG A 209 20.19 5.76 -10.24
N VAL A 210 19.22 6.17 -11.05
CA VAL A 210 19.31 6.10 -12.51
C VAL A 210 20.21 7.26 -12.98
N ALA A 211 21.32 6.95 -13.62
CA ALA A 211 22.28 7.91 -14.15
C ALA A 211 22.40 7.76 -15.67
N LEU A 212 22.52 8.89 -16.37
CA LEU A 212 22.73 8.91 -17.81
C LEU A 212 24.20 8.55 -18.13
N PRO A 213 24.47 7.74 -19.17
CA PRO A 213 25.83 7.39 -19.54
C PRO A 213 26.59 8.60 -20.11
N VAL A 214 27.85 8.79 -19.69
CA VAL A 214 28.72 9.88 -20.17
C VAL A 214 29.11 9.69 -21.65
N ASN A 215 29.25 8.43 -22.08
CA ASN A 215 29.51 8.04 -23.47
C ASN A 215 28.47 6.99 -23.90
N PRO A 216 27.53 7.31 -24.80
CA PRO A 216 26.46 6.40 -25.23
C PRO A 216 26.93 5.24 -26.14
N VAL A 217 28.20 4.83 -26.04
CA VAL A 217 28.82 3.76 -26.83
C VAL A 217 28.23 2.38 -26.49
N HIS A 218 27.57 2.24 -25.33
CA HIS A 218 26.85 1.03 -24.93
C HIS A 218 25.34 1.13 -25.18
N ARG A 219 24.75 0.00 -25.60
CA ARG A 219 23.32 -0.22 -25.94
C ARG A 219 22.29 0.11 -24.83
N SER A 220 22.69 0.67 -23.69
CA SER A 220 21.80 0.99 -22.56
C SER A 220 21.62 2.50 -22.41
N ALA A 221 20.38 2.96 -22.32
CA ALA A 221 20.05 4.39 -22.17
C ALA A 221 20.37 4.94 -20.75
N PHE A 222 20.65 4.07 -19.77
CA PHE A 222 20.94 4.46 -18.39
C PHE A 222 21.84 3.44 -17.68
N ASN A 223 22.44 3.88 -16.57
CA ASN A 223 23.18 3.10 -15.60
C ASN A 223 22.49 3.14 -14.22
N LEU A 224 22.66 2.08 -13.42
CA LEU A 224 22.21 2.04 -12.03
C LEU A 224 23.42 2.23 -11.10
N VAL A 225 23.38 3.27 -10.27
CA VAL A 225 24.48 3.60 -9.35
C VAL A 225 23.99 3.44 -7.90
N PRO A 226 24.59 2.56 -7.08
CA PRO A 226 24.17 2.42 -5.68
C PRO A 226 24.39 3.73 -4.91
N CYS A 227 23.34 4.28 -4.30
CA CYS A 227 23.46 5.49 -3.47
C CYS A 227 24.09 5.22 -2.10
N SER A 228 24.07 3.96 -1.67
CA SER A 228 24.28 3.59 -0.28
C SER A 228 25.73 3.25 0.10
N GLY A 229 26.62 3.17 -0.90
CA GLY A 229 27.97 2.63 -0.76
C GLY A 229 28.02 1.10 -0.66
N PHE A 230 26.91 0.44 -0.32
CA PHE A 230 26.74 -1.01 -0.36
C PHE A 230 25.70 -1.38 -1.41
N ASP A 231 26.00 -2.43 -2.17
CA ASP A 231 25.11 -2.92 -3.22
C ASP A 231 24.23 -4.06 -2.66
N PRO A 232 22.89 -4.02 -2.81
CA PRO A 232 21.99 -5.04 -2.28
C PRO A 232 22.19 -6.44 -2.90
N VAL A 233 22.81 -6.53 -4.07
CA VAL A 233 23.07 -7.78 -4.79
C VAL A 233 24.45 -8.34 -4.43
N THR A 234 25.48 -7.49 -4.35
CA THR A 234 26.86 -7.96 -4.11
C THR A 234 27.27 -7.93 -2.63
N ASP A 235 26.67 -7.07 -1.81
CA ASP A 235 26.92 -6.97 -0.36
C ASP A 235 25.59 -6.85 0.43
N PRO A 236 24.70 -7.87 0.36
CA PRO A 236 23.38 -7.82 0.99
C PRO A 236 23.43 -7.68 2.51
N ARG A 237 24.49 -8.17 3.17
CA ARG A 237 24.61 -8.12 4.63
C ARG A 237 24.86 -6.70 5.13
N ARG A 238 25.85 -6.01 4.58
CA ARG A 238 26.13 -4.61 4.96
C ARG A 238 25.03 -3.68 4.48
N PHE A 239 24.46 -3.95 3.31
CA PHE A 239 23.28 -3.24 2.82
C PHE A 239 22.13 -3.29 3.85
N ARG A 240 21.76 -4.47 4.37
CA ARG A 240 20.68 -4.60 5.35
C ARG A 240 20.96 -3.82 6.63
N ALA A 241 22.16 -3.95 7.18
CA ALA A 241 22.53 -3.25 8.41
C ALA A 241 22.43 -1.72 8.24
N MET A 242 22.95 -1.20 7.12
CA MET A 242 22.89 0.23 6.81
C MET A 242 21.46 0.71 6.55
N ALA A 243 20.67 -0.02 5.76
CA ALA A 243 19.29 0.36 5.45
C ALA A 243 18.41 0.31 6.70
N HIS A 244 18.59 -0.71 7.55
CA HIS A 244 17.94 -0.83 8.85
C HIS A 244 18.23 0.39 9.73
N GLN A 245 19.51 0.74 9.90
CA GLN A 245 19.91 1.90 10.71
C GLN A 245 19.30 3.20 10.17
N ARG A 246 19.30 3.41 8.84
CA ARG A 246 18.69 4.60 8.23
C ARG A 246 17.19 4.67 8.49
N MET A 247 16.47 3.56 8.29
CA MET A 247 15.02 3.52 8.51
C MET A 247 14.66 3.70 9.98
N GLN A 248 15.36 3.02 10.90
CA GLN A 248 15.13 3.20 12.35
C GLN A 248 15.39 4.64 12.78
N HIS A 249 16.50 5.22 12.32
CA HIS A 249 16.82 6.61 12.64
C HIS A 249 15.75 7.57 12.10
N TRP A 250 15.29 7.39 10.86
CA TRP A 250 14.21 8.18 10.30
C TRP A 250 12.89 8.03 11.09
N ILE A 251 12.48 6.80 11.45
CA ILE A 251 11.28 6.55 12.26
C ILE A 251 11.37 7.29 13.61
N GLN A 252 12.53 7.22 14.27
CA GLN A 252 12.75 7.91 15.54
C GLN A 252 12.74 9.43 15.40
N GLN A 253 13.37 9.96 14.34
CA GLN A 253 13.37 11.40 14.05
C GLN A 253 11.98 11.91 13.72
N TRP A 254 11.22 11.17 12.90
CA TRP A 254 9.85 11.50 12.58
C TRP A 254 8.98 11.56 13.84
N ALA A 255 9.13 10.60 14.74
CA ALA A 255 8.38 10.59 15.98
C ALA A 255 8.63 11.87 16.82
N ARG A 256 9.88 12.32 16.92
CA ARG A 256 10.24 13.58 17.59
C ARG A 256 9.70 14.80 16.84
N HIS A 257 9.78 14.79 15.51
CA HIS A 257 9.28 15.87 14.66
C HIS A 257 7.79 16.11 14.88
N VAL A 258 6.98 15.04 14.91
CA VAL A 258 5.54 15.15 15.20
C VAL A 258 5.33 15.72 16.60
N GLN A 259 5.98 15.19 17.63
CA GLN A 259 5.85 15.68 19.00
C GLN A 259 6.17 17.18 19.15
N GLN A 260 7.14 17.69 18.38
CA GLN A 260 7.53 19.11 18.40
C GLN A 260 6.59 20.01 17.59
N ASN A 261 6.03 19.51 16.49
CA ASN A 261 5.24 20.32 15.55
C ASN A 261 3.71 20.15 15.71
N SER A 262 3.27 19.17 16.50
CA SER A 262 1.84 18.94 16.75
C SER A 262 1.18 20.00 17.62
N SER A 263 1.92 20.88 18.31
CA SER A 263 1.36 21.83 19.30
C SER A 263 0.58 23.01 18.72
N ALA A 264 0.71 23.31 17.42
CA ALA A 264 0.02 24.46 16.79
C ALA A 264 -1.28 24.10 16.04
N VAL A 265 -1.44 22.84 15.59
CA VAL A 265 -2.58 22.36 14.77
C VAL A 265 -3.64 21.61 15.60
N THR A 266 -3.37 21.37 16.89
CA THR A 266 -4.10 20.38 17.71
C THR A 266 -5.39 20.87 18.35
N LEU A 267 -5.68 22.17 18.42
CA LEU A 267 -6.74 22.67 19.31
C LEU A 267 -8.18 22.23 18.94
N ALA A 268 -8.40 21.68 17.74
CA ALA A 268 -9.73 21.25 17.28
C ALA A 268 -9.70 20.05 16.29
N ALA A 269 -8.61 19.29 16.20
CA ALA A 269 -8.54 18.19 15.24
C ALA A 269 -9.52 17.06 15.60
N ASP A 270 -10.48 16.79 14.72
CA ASP A 270 -11.44 15.69 14.82
C ASP A 270 -10.99 14.43 14.05
N THR A 271 -9.83 14.52 13.39
CA THR A 271 -9.28 13.49 12.51
C THR A 271 -7.78 13.36 12.69
N PHE A 272 -7.31 12.12 12.81
CA PHE A 272 -5.91 11.77 13.01
C PHE A 272 -5.49 10.66 12.04
N ALA A 273 -4.30 10.80 11.47
CA ALA A 273 -3.65 9.74 10.69
C ALA A 273 -2.49 9.13 11.47
N ILE A 274 -2.34 7.82 11.42
CA ILE A 274 -1.17 7.09 11.94
C ILE A 274 -0.52 6.40 10.75
N PRO A 275 0.55 6.99 10.17
CA PRO A 275 1.25 6.36 9.07
C PRO A 275 2.26 5.32 9.60
N THR A 276 2.41 4.22 8.87
CA THR A 276 3.24 3.07 9.23
C THR A 276 3.99 2.53 8.01
N VAL A 277 5.12 1.86 8.25
CA VAL A 277 5.87 1.13 7.22
C VAL A 277 6.12 -0.33 7.61
N GLN A 278 6.12 -1.21 6.61
CA GLN A 278 6.56 -2.60 6.74
C GLN A 278 7.72 -2.81 5.77
N MET A 279 8.91 -3.14 6.28
CA MET A 279 10.10 -3.36 5.45
C MET A 279 10.96 -4.47 6.05
N ALA A 280 10.39 -5.68 6.15
CA ALA A 280 11.07 -6.83 6.74
C ALA A 280 12.42 -7.18 6.08
N PRO A 281 12.67 -6.99 4.75
CA PRO A 281 13.99 -7.19 4.17
C PRO A 281 15.10 -6.36 4.82
N VAL A 282 14.75 -5.23 5.44
CA VAL A 282 15.66 -4.33 6.18
C VAL A 282 15.30 -4.25 7.67
N GLY A 283 14.57 -5.26 8.18
CA GLY A 283 14.32 -5.43 9.61
C GLY A 283 13.33 -4.44 10.23
N ILE A 284 12.36 -3.91 9.48
CA ILE A 284 11.32 -3.02 10.00
C ILE A 284 9.94 -3.72 9.92
N ASP A 285 9.23 -3.80 11.05
CA ASP A 285 7.93 -4.47 11.20
C ASP A 285 6.88 -3.60 11.92
N GLN A 286 7.03 -2.28 11.79
CA GLN A 286 6.20 -1.28 12.46
C GLN A 286 4.70 -1.46 12.13
N ASP A 287 4.35 -1.61 10.85
CA ASP A 287 2.97 -1.80 10.40
C ASP A 287 2.32 -3.07 10.97
N GLN A 288 3.03 -4.21 10.92
CA GLN A 288 2.55 -5.46 11.52
C GLN A 288 2.21 -5.27 13.00
N THR A 289 3.07 -4.54 13.73
CA THR A 289 2.90 -4.29 15.16
C THR A 289 1.70 -3.38 15.44
N VAL A 290 1.56 -2.29 14.70
CA VAL A 290 0.44 -1.33 14.84
C VAL A 290 -0.89 -1.98 14.46
N LEU A 291 -0.95 -2.74 13.37
CA LEU A 291 -2.18 -3.42 12.94
C LEU A 291 -2.63 -4.49 13.94
N LEU A 292 -1.70 -5.25 14.53
CA LEU A 292 -2.03 -6.18 15.61
C LEU A 292 -2.52 -5.45 16.87
N ALA A 293 -1.93 -4.30 17.21
CA ALA A 293 -2.41 -3.45 18.30
C ALA A 293 -3.82 -2.90 18.01
N LEU A 294 -4.10 -2.52 16.77
CA LEU A 294 -5.43 -2.07 16.32
C LEU A 294 -6.47 -3.18 16.43
N LEU A 295 -6.17 -4.40 15.97
CA LEU A 295 -7.06 -5.54 16.10
C LEU A 295 -7.37 -5.89 17.56
N ARG A 296 -6.36 -5.79 18.46
CA ARG A 296 -6.56 -5.94 19.91
C ARG A 296 -7.42 -4.81 20.50
N ALA A 297 -7.27 -3.59 19.99
CA ALA A 297 -8.12 -2.46 20.39
C ALA A 297 -9.58 -2.68 19.97
N VAL A 298 -9.80 -3.11 18.72
CA VAL A 298 -11.14 -3.49 18.21
C VAL A 298 -11.75 -4.60 19.05
N ASP A 299 -10.96 -5.62 19.42
CA ASP A 299 -11.44 -6.70 20.28
C ASP A 299 -11.88 -6.20 21.66
N ARG A 300 -11.08 -5.34 22.31
CA ARG A 300 -11.45 -4.72 23.59
C ARG A 300 -12.70 -3.86 23.45
N TYR A 301 -12.81 -3.05 22.41
CA TYR A 301 -13.97 -2.20 22.18
C TYR A 301 -15.25 -3.03 21.98
N ALA A 302 -15.15 -4.12 21.21
CA ALA A 302 -16.25 -5.05 20.97
C ALA A 302 -16.68 -5.83 22.22
N HIS A 303 -15.91 -5.79 23.31
CA HIS A 303 -16.34 -6.32 24.61
C HIS A 303 -17.57 -5.60 25.13
N ASP A 304 -17.52 -4.27 25.09
CA ASP A 304 -18.49 -3.39 25.73
C ASP A 304 -19.52 -2.88 24.71
N HIS A 305 -19.21 -2.98 23.41
CA HIS A 305 -20.03 -2.44 22.31
C HIS A 305 -20.46 -3.58 21.37
N LEU A 306 -21.56 -4.25 21.75
CA LEU A 306 -22.19 -5.28 20.91
C LEU A 306 -22.50 -4.73 19.50
N GLY A 307 -22.24 -5.56 18.49
CA GLY A 307 -22.45 -5.17 17.09
C GLY A 307 -21.32 -4.34 16.47
N THR A 308 -20.16 -4.24 17.13
CA THR A 308 -18.92 -3.71 16.51
C THR A 308 -18.57 -4.52 15.26
N ARG A 309 -18.30 -3.82 14.14
CA ARG A 309 -17.96 -4.42 12.84
C ARG A 309 -16.64 -3.87 12.32
N ALA A 310 -15.84 -4.73 11.69
CA ALA A 310 -14.65 -4.36 10.94
C ALA A 310 -14.75 -4.91 9.51
N CYS A 311 -14.30 -4.13 8.53
CA CYS A 311 -14.25 -4.54 7.13
C CYS A 311 -12.79 -4.56 6.67
N PHE A 312 -12.37 -5.65 6.03
CA PHE A 312 -11.06 -5.77 5.40
C PHE A 312 -11.25 -5.96 3.90
N ALA A 313 -10.45 -5.27 3.09
CA ALA A 313 -10.41 -5.49 1.65
C ALA A 313 -8.99 -5.92 1.25
N SER A 314 -8.87 -6.97 0.44
CA SER A 314 -7.57 -7.39 -0.12
C SER A 314 -7.73 -7.96 -1.53
N ALA A 315 -6.81 -7.58 -2.42
CA ALA A 315 -6.76 -8.10 -3.79
C ALA A 315 -6.33 -9.58 -3.83
N TYR A 316 -5.68 -10.06 -2.78
CA TYR A 316 -5.12 -11.40 -2.69
C TYR A 316 -5.47 -12.03 -1.35
N PHE A 317 -6.33 -13.05 -1.38
CA PHE A 317 -6.72 -13.72 -0.16
C PHE A 317 -5.64 -14.72 0.31
N ASN A 318 -4.66 -14.22 1.09
CA ASN A 318 -3.65 -15.04 1.76
C ASN A 318 -3.16 -14.38 3.06
N PHE A 319 -4.10 -13.98 3.93
CA PHE A 319 -3.72 -13.32 5.20
C PHE A 319 -2.69 -14.14 5.98
N ALA A 320 -1.67 -13.44 6.49
CA ALA A 320 -0.68 -14.06 7.36
C ALA A 320 -1.36 -14.63 8.62
N SER A 321 -0.86 -15.77 9.12
CA SER A 321 -1.47 -16.47 10.26
C SER A 321 -1.70 -15.59 11.48
N VAL A 322 -0.79 -14.64 11.74
CA VAL A 322 -0.92 -13.69 12.85
C VAL A 322 -2.19 -12.82 12.74
N PHE A 323 -2.54 -12.39 11.53
CA PHE A 323 -3.78 -11.63 11.29
C PHE A 323 -5.00 -12.55 11.25
N GLN A 324 -4.87 -13.75 10.66
CA GLN A 324 -5.95 -14.75 10.68
C GLN A 324 -6.38 -15.06 12.11
N SER A 325 -5.43 -15.39 13.01
CA SER A 325 -5.72 -15.63 14.43
C SER A 325 -6.32 -14.40 15.11
N ALA A 326 -5.73 -13.21 14.90
CA ALA A 326 -6.23 -11.98 15.50
C ALA A 326 -7.64 -11.59 15.05
N ILE A 327 -8.06 -11.98 13.84
CA ILE A 327 -9.42 -11.80 13.32
C ILE A 327 -10.36 -12.88 13.86
N LEU A 328 -9.97 -14.16 13.81
CA LEU A 328 -10.81 -15.30 14.21
C LEU A 328 -11.10 -15.33 15.72
N ASP A 329 -10.17 -14.87 16.53
CA ASP A 329 -10.32 -14.86 18.00
C ASP A 329 -11.09 -13.62 18.49
N ASN A 330 -11.17 -12.58 17.66
CA ASN A 330 -11.79 -11.30 17.96
C ASN A 330 -13.29 -11.40 18.30
N ARG A 331 -13.78 -10.49 19.14
CA ARG A 331 -15.19 -10.33 19.50
C ARG A 331 -16.02 -9.55 18.46
N ALA A 332 -15.39 -8.70 17.65
CA ALA A 332 -16.08 -7.96 16.60
C ALA A 332 -16.54 -8.88 15.45
N SER A 333 -17.52 -8.43 14.67
CA SER A 333 -17.89 -9.07 13.40
C SER A 333 -16.96 -8.59 12.29
N PHE A 334 -16.55 -9.50 11.40
CA PHE A 334 -15.65 -9.18 10.29
C PHE A 334 -16.32 -9.44 8.95
N ASP A 335 -16.25 -8.44 8.07
CA ASP A 335 -16.58 -8.56 6.65
C ASP A 335 -15.27 -8.53 5.84
N LEU A 336 -14.92 -9.64 5.20
CA LEU A 336 -13.71 -9.75 4.38
C LEU A 336 -14.08 -9.66 2.90
N LEU A 337 -13.73 -8.55 2.26
CA LEU A 337 -13.89 -8.32 0.83
C LEU A 337 -12.65 -8.78 0.06
N VAL A 338 -12.84 -9.70 -0.88
CA VAL A 338 -11.76 -10.32 -1.64
C VAL A 338 -12.04 -10.29 -3.15
N ALA A 339 -10.98 -10.26 -3.95
CA ALA A 339 -11.12 -10.35 -5.39
C ALA A 339 -11.57 -11.76 -5.81
N ALA A 340 -12.65 -11.85 -6.61
CA ALA A 340 -13.01 -13.10 -7.28
C ALA A 340 -11.89 -13.51 -8.26
N PRO A 341 -11.74 -14.81 -8.62
CA PRO A 341 -10.70 -15.29 -9.53
C PRO A 341 -10.67 -14.55 -10.86
N LYS A 342 -11.84 -14.20 -11.41
CA LYS A 342 -11.96 -13.45 -12.67
C LYS A 342 -11.48 -12.00 -12.56
N ALA A 343 -11.51 -11.42 -11.36
CA ALA A 343 -11.03 -10.08 -11.06
C ALA A 343 -9.54 -10.06 -10.63
N ASN A 344 -8.87 -11.22 -10.59
CA ASN A 344 -7.47 -11.32 -10.23
C ASN A 344 -6.57 -10.96 -11.42
N GLY A 345 -5.53 -10.15 -11.20
CA GLY A 345 -4.60 -9.72 -12.25
C GLY A 345 -3.82 -10.86 -12.95
N PHE A 346 -3.80 -12.07 -12.37
CA PHE A 346 -3.19 -13.26 -12.96
C PHE A 346 -4.17 -14.17 -13.70
N TYR A 347 -5.46 -13.82 -13.79
CA TYR A 347 -6.49 -14.69 -14.40
C TYR A 347 -6.16 -15.08 -15.85
N ASN A 348 -5.71 -14.11 -16.65
CA ASN A 348 -5.33 -14.31 -18.05
C ASN A 348 -3.82 -14.53 -18.26
N ALA A 349 -3.05 -14.80 -17.20
CA ALA A 349 -1.62 -15.04 -17.32
C ALA A 349 -1.34 -16.35 -18.10
N ARG A 350 -0.20 -16.43 -18.79
CA ARG A 350 0.27 -17.66 -19.45
C ARG A 350 1.17 -18.48 -18.50
N GLY A 351 1.27 -19.79 -18.73
CA GLY A 351 2.13 -20.69 -17.96
C GLY A 351 1.64 -20.97 -16.54
N ILE A 352 2.55 -21.20 -15.60
CA ILE A 352 2.24 -21.57 -14.20
C ILE A 352 1.50 -20.44 -13.47
N SER A 353 1.75 -19.17 -13.82
CA SER A 353 1.10 -18.01 -13.21
C SER A 353 -0.42 -18.00 -13.36
N LYS A 354 -0.99 -18.69 -14.35
CA LYS A 354 -2.45 -18.81 -14.53
C LYS A 354 -3.16 -19.54 -13.39
N TYR A 355 -2.41 -20.29 -12.59
CA TYR A 355 -2.92 -21.03 -11.43
C TYR A 355 -2.85 -20.25 -10.12
N VAL A 356 -2.30 -19.03 -10.11
CA VAL A 356 -2.27 -18.15 -8.94
C VAL A 356 -3.69 -17.85 -8.40
N PRO A 357 -4.71 -17.52 -9.24
CA PRO A 357 -6.09 -17.36 -8.76
C PRO A 357 -6.67 -18.65 -8.14
N THR A 358 -6.28 -19.81 -8.66
CA THR A 358 -6.69 -21.12 -8.12
C THR A 358 -6.06 -21.39 -6.76
N ALA A 359 -4.80 -20.98 -6.55
CA ALA A 359 -4.14 -21.05 -5.24
C ALA A 359 -4.85 -20.15 -4.21
N TYR A 360 -5.21 -18.91 -4.58
CA TYR A 360 -5.99 -18.02 -3.72
C TYR A 360 -7.36 -18.59 -3.38
N SER A 361 -8.05 -19.21 -4.35
CA SER A 361 -9.30 -19.94 -4.07
C SER A 361 -9.12 -21.05 -3.03
N SER A 362 -7.96 -21.70 -3.01
CA SER A 362 -7.64 -22.71 -2.00
C SER A 362 -7.33 -22.12 -0.64
N PHE A 363 -6.69 -20.95 -0.56
CA PHE A 363 -6.49 -20.24 0.72
C PHE A 363 -7.82 -19.73 1.28
N GLU A 364 -8.70 -19.26 0.41
CA GLU A 364 -10.06 -18.81 0.74
C GLU A 364 -10.91 -19.93 1.32
N TYR A 365 -10.87 -21.12 0.69
CA TYR A 365 -11.53 -22.31 1.20
C TYR A 365 -11.04 -22.70 2.61
N ASP A 366 -9.72 -22.71 2.84
CA ASP A 366 -9.17 -23.07 4.15
C ASP A 366 -9.64 -22.10 5.23
N PHE A 367 -9.61 -20.79 4.96
CA PHE A 367 -10.06 -19.79 5.93
C PHE A 367 -11.58 -19.86 6.15
N HIS A 368 -12.39 -20.07 5.10
CA HIS A 368 -13.83 -20.28 5.23
C HIS A 368 -14.13 -21.46 6.17
N ARG A 369 -13.42 -22.58 6.00
CA ARG A 369 -13.53 -23.75 6.89
C ARG A 369 -13.09 -23.46 8.33
N MET A 370 -12.06 -22.63 8.52
CA MET A 370 -11.64 -22.19 9.85
C MET A 370 -12.71 -21.30 10.49
N ALA A 371 -13.25 -20.32 9.76
CA ALA A 371 -14.29 -19.42 10.22
C ALA A 371 -15.57 -20.18 10.63
N GLN A 372 -16.04 -21.13 9.81
CA GLN A 372 -17.19 -21.99 10.16
C GLN A 372 -16.95 -22.74 11.48
N LYS A 373 -15.81 -23.42 11.64
CA LYS A 373 -15.46 -24.13 12.87
C LYS A 373 -15.42 -23.23 14.10
N HIS A 374 -14.99 -21.98 13.94
CA HIS A 374 -14.97 -20.98 15.02
C HIS A 374 -16.38 -20.49 15.37
N MET A 375 -17.24 -20.29 14.37
CA MET A 375 -18.63 -19.86 14.56
C MET A 375 -19.47 -20.94 15.27
N ASP A 376 -19.31 -22.22 14.92
CA ASP A 376 -20.03 -23.34 15.55
C ASP A 376 -19.73 -23.47 17.06
N ARG A 377 -18.56 -22.98 17.49
CA ARG A 377 -18.12 -23.00 18.90
C ARG A 377 -18.57 -21.77 19.70
N ARG A 378 -19.04 -20.69 19.05
CA ARG A 378 -19.38 -19.40 19.67
C ARG A 378 -20.58 -18.76 18.97
N THR A 379 -21.77 -18.98 19.53
CA THR A 379 -23.11 -18.74 18.94
C THR A 379 -23.50 -17.29 18.59
N THR A 380 -22.64 -16.28 18.83
CA THR A 380 -22.99 -14.86 18.59
C THR A 380 -22.07 -14.13 17.58
N ARG A 381 -21.19 -14.84 16.87
CA ARG A 381 -20.14 -14.23 16.02
C ARG A 381 -20.42 -14.43 14.53
N LEU A 382 -20.27 -13.37 13.75
CA LEU A 382 -20.45 -13.39 12.30
C LEU A 382 -19.14 -12.98 11.60
N ILE A 383 -18.48 -13.95 10.96
CA ILE A 383 -17.39 -13.71 10.01
C ILE A 383 -17.94 -14.01 8.62
N ARG A 384 -17.99 -12.99 7.75
CA ARG A 384 -18.50 -13.12 6.38
C ARG A 384 -17.39 -12.84 5.39
N ILE A 385 -17.20 -13.73 4.43
CA ILE A 385 -16.32 -13.51 3.28
C ILE A 385 -17.22 -13.12 2.10
N ARG A 386 -16.86 -12.03 1.40
CA ARG A 386 -17.55 -11.54 0.20
C ARG A 386 -16.56 -11.39 -0.95
N GLU A 387 -16.96 -11.83 -2.13
CA GLU A 387 -16.20 -11.70 -3.37
C GLU A 387 -16.78 -10.60 -4.26
N TYR A 388 -15.94 -9.85 -4.96
CA TYR A 388 -16.42 -8.89 -5.96
C TYR A 388 -16.91 -9.59 -7.25
N CYS A 389 -18.23 -9.53 -7.57
CA CYS A 389 -18.92 -10.10 -8.75
C CYS A 389 -20.25 -9.33 -9.07
N ARG A 390 -20.74 -9.34 -10.32
CA ARG A 390 -21.91 -8.55 -10.83
C ARG A 390 -22.91 -9.48 -11.57
N ASP A 391 -24.25 -9.45 -11.48
CA ASP A 391 -25.25 -8.36 -11.69
C ASP A 391 -26.51 -8.44 -10.76
N GLY A 392 -27.11 -7.27 -10.44
CA GLY A 392 -28.55 -7.13 -10.15
C GLY A 392 -29.06 -6.54 -8.81
N TRP A 393 -28.26 -6.30 -7.76
CA TRP A 393 -28.79 -6.02 -6.39
C TRP A 393 -27.91 -5.08 -5.52
N THR A 394 -28.43 -4.54 -4.38
CA THR A 394 -27.79 -3.53 -3.49
C THR A 394 -27.68 -3.93 -1.99
N PHE A 395 -26.71 -3.37 -1.24
CA PHE A 395 -26.47 -3.58 0.21
C PHE A 395 -26.16 -2.26 0.96
N HIS A 396 -26.51 -2.15 2.27
CA HIS A 396 -26.35 -0.94 3.09
C HIS A 396 -25.51 -1.21 4.35
N ALA A 397 -24.44 -0.43 4.56
CA ALA A 397 -23.53 -0.53 5.72
C ALA A 397 -23.46 0.79 6.49
N LYS A 398 -23.10 0.73 7.78
CA LYS A 398 -22.84 1.89 8.65
C LYS A 398 -21.53 2.57 8.28
N ASP A 399 -21.44 3.87 8.56
CA ASP A 399 -20.29 4.72 8.25
C ASP A 399 -19.09 4.45 9.20
N PRO A 400 -17.86 4.22 8.68
CA PRO A 400 -16.71 3.84 9.49
C PRO A 400 -16.01 5.05 10.12
N ALA A 401 -15.69 4.95 11.42
CA ALA A 401 -14.89 5.93 12.16
C ALA A 401 -13.36 5.68 12.06
N ILE A 402 -12.96 4.50 11.58
CA ILE A 402 -11.57 4.09 11.41
C ILE A 402 -11.42 3.47 10.01
N THR A 403 -10.39 3.86 9.28
CA THR A 403 -10.04 3.22 8.00
C THR A 403 -8.53 3.07 7.86
N VAL A 404 -8.08 1.98 7.25
CA VAL A 404 -6.66 1.75 6.92
C VAL A 404 -6.52 1.81 5.42
N ILE A 405 -5.63 2.64 4.88
CA ILE A 405 -5.30 2.69 3.46
C ILE A 405 -3.80 2.50 3.25
N GLY A 406 -3.40 1.79 2.20
CA GLY A 406 -2.00 1.57 1.90
C GLY A 406 -1.80 0.51 0.84
N SER A 407 -0.56 0.06 0.71
CA SER A 407 -0.15 -0.88 -0.33
C SER A 407 -0.18 -2.36 0.10
N SER A 408 -0.37 -2.63 1.40
CA SER A 408 -0.33 -3.98 1.97
C SER A 408 -1.55 -4.81 1.59
N ASN A 409 -1.32 -6.08 1.25
CA ASN A 409 -2.39 -7.08 1.06
C ASN A 409 -2.63 -7.94 2.31
N TYR A 410 -1.95 -7.63 3.43
CA TYR A 410 -1.97 -8.37 4.70
C TYR A 410 -1.46 -9.82 4.60
N GLY A 411 -0.86 -10.20 3.47
CA GLY A 411 -0.30 -11.52 3.24
C GLY A 411 1.11 -11.70 3.75
N TYR A 412 1.63 -12.93 3.65
CA TYR A 412 3.01 -13.24 4.07
C TYR A 412 4.03 -12.41 3.30
N ARG A 413 3.76 -12.14 2.02
CA ARG A 413 4.61 -11.32 1.18
C ARG A 413 4.72 -9.87 1.70
N SER A 414 3.59 -9.22 2.01
CA SER A 414 3.58 -7.87 2.57
C SER A 414 4.31 -7.78 3.91
N ILE A 415 4.17 -8.78 4.81
CA ILE A 415 4.83 -8.71 6.12
C ILE A 415 6.28 -9.20 6.13
N ARG A 416 6.74 -9.98 5.14
CA ARG A 416 8.09 -10.58 5.15
C ARG A 416 9.04 -10.09 4.05
N ARG A 417 8.53 -9.58 2.93
CA ARG A 417 9.31 -9.47 1.68
C ARG A 417 9.24 -8.12 0.99
N ASP A 418 8.09 -7.47 1.05
CA ASP A 418 7.91 -6.18 0.37
C ASP A 418 8.24 -4.99 1.29
N LEU A 419 8.50 -3.85 0.66
CA LEU A 419 8.48 -2.53 1.31
C LEU A 419 7.08 -1.95 1.11
N GLU A 420 6.30 -1.86 2.17
CA GLU A 420 4.92 -1.38 2.18
C GLU A 420 4.80 -0.13 3.05
N ALA A 421 3.83 0.73 2.73
CA ALA A 421 3.42 1.84 3.58
C ALA A 421 1.90 1.84 3.73
N GLN A 422 1.44 2.12 4.95
CA GLN A 422 0.02 2.25 5.25
C GLN A 422 -0.25 3.50 6.08
N MET A 423 -1.52 3.88 6.16
CA MET A 423 -2.01 4.94 7.01
C MET A 423 -3.35 4.54 7.60
N THR A 424 -3.43 4.58 8.93
CA THR A 424 -4.68 4.39 9.67
C THR A 424 -5.27 5.75 10.00
N LEU A 425 -6.46 6.04 9.48
CA LEU A 425 -7.23 7.24 9.80
C LEU A 425 -8.25 6.94 10.89
N PHE A 426 -8.36 7.86 11.84
CA PHE A 426 -9.40 7.94 12.84
C PHE A 426 -10.13 9.27 12.65
N THR A 427 -11.45 9.25 12.63
CA THR A 427 -12.26 10.46 12.39
C THR A 427 -13.52 10.45 13.24
N GLU A 428 -13.79 11.56 13.92
CA GLU A 428 -15.10 11.92 14.48
C GLU A 428 -15.90 12.82 13.52
N ASN A 429 -15.28 13.29 12.43
CA ASN A 429 -15.94 14.10 11.42
C ASN A 429 -17.01 13.29 10.68
N THR A 430 -18.27 13.68 10.84
CA THR A 430 -19.42 12.96 10.28
C THR A 430 -19.47 13.00 8.75
N LYS A 431 -18.97 14.08 8.11
CA LYS A 431 -18.91 14.15 6.64
C LYS A 431 -17.88 13.17 6.09
N LEU A 432 -16.70 13.08 6.71
CA LEU A 432 -15.66 12.13 6.32
C LEU A 432 -16.09 10.69 6.60
N GLN A 433 -16.72 10.41 7.76
CA GLN A 433 -17.32 9.11 8.04
C GLN A 433 -18.33 8.72 6.96
N ALA A 434 -19.25 9.62 6.59
CA ALA A 434 -20.23 9.37 5.53
C ALA A 434 -19.57 9.16 4.15
N ALA A 435 -18.47 9.87 3.84
CA ALA A 435 -17.71 9.66 2.61
C ALA A 435 -17.05 8.27 2.57
N LEU A 436 -16.46 7.84 3.68
CA LEU A 436 -15.91 6.49 3.82
C LEU A 436 -17.01 5.42 3.79
N GLY A 437 -18.19 5.71 4.35
CA GLY A 437 -19.35 4.82 4.29
C GLY A 437 -19.84 4.63 2.86
N ARG A 438 -19.90 5.72 2.08
CA ARG A 438 -20.19 5.67 0.63
C ARG A 438 -19.13 4.87 -0.14
N GLU A 439 -17.84 4.99 0.22
CA GLU A 439 -16.76 4.16 -0.36
C GLU A 439 -17.02 2.67 -0.10
N VAL A 440 -17.27 2.29 1.15
CA VAL A 440 -17.57 0.91 1.54
C VAL A 440 -18.81 0.40 0.83
N GLN A 441 -19.88 1.19 0.76
CA GLN A 441 -21.09 0.83 0.03
C GLN A 441 -20.78 0.63 -1.45
N HIS A 442 -20.06 1.56 -2.09
CA HIS A 442 -19.66 1.47 -3.49
C HIS A 442 -18.86 0.19 -3.78
N LEU A 443 -17.83 -0.11 -2.98
CA LEU A 443 -17.05 -1.34 -3.11
C LEU A 443 -17.88 -2.61 -2.91
N ASN A 444 -18.91 -2.55 -2.04
CA ASN A 444 -19.80 -3.67 -1.78
C ASN A 444 -20.94 -3.83 -2.82
N ARG A 445 -21.22 -2.82 -3.66
CA ARG A 445 -22.33 -2.86 -4.64
C ARG A 445 -22.22 -4.06 -5.59
N HIS A 446 -21.01 -4.50 -5.88
CA HIS A 446 -20.76 -5.60 -6.79
C HIS A 446 -20.09 -6.74 -6.04
N THR A 447 -20.68 -7.17 -4.91
CA THR A 447 -20.13 -8.29 -4.12
C THR A 447 -21.16 -9.39 -3.87
N GLN A 448 -20.69 -10.64 -3.86
CA GLN A 448 -21.45 -11.85 -3.55
C GLN A 448 -20.90 -12.50 -2.28
N VAL A 449 -21.75 -13.10 -1.47
CA VAL A 449 -21.31 -13.85 -0.27
C VAL A 449 -20.70 -15.18 -0.69
N VAL A 450 -19.56 -15.52 -0.11
CA VAL A 450 -18.91 -16.81 -0.31
C VAL A 450 -19.62 -17.87 0.52
N THR A 451 -20.00 -18.96 -0.14
CA THR A 451 -20.67 -20.11 0.48
C THR A 451 -20.00 -21.41 0.04
N ASP A 452 -20.39 -22.54 0.63
CA ASP A 452 -19.90 -23.85 0.18
C ASP A 452 -20.25 -24.12 -1.31
N GLN A 453 -21.35 -23.54 -1.83
CA GLN A 453 -21.71 -23.61 -3.25
C GLN A 453 -20.70 -22.86 -4.14
N THR A 454 -20.16 -21.74 -3.68
CA THR A 454 -19.15 -20.95 -4.40
C THR A 454 -17.93 -21.81 -4.76
N PHE A 455 -17.46 -22.65 -3.83
CA PHE A 455 -16.31 -23.55 -4.04
C PHE A 455 -16.63 -24.77 -4.92
N GLY A 456 -17.91 -25.11 -5.10
CA GLY A 456 -18.34 -26.16 -6.03
C GLY A 456 -18.24 -25.77 -7.50
N HIS A 457 -18.14 -24.46 -7.81
CA HIS A 457 -18.09 -23.95 -9.17
C HIS A 457 -16.89 -24.51 -9.97
N PRO A 458 -17.03 -24.90 -11.26
CA PRO A 458 -15.93 -25.48 -12.04
C PRO A 458 -14.64 -24.65 -12.08
N LEU A 459 -14.78 -23.31 -12.16
CA LEU A 459 -13.65 -22.37 -12.11
C LEU A 459 -12.87 -22.37 -10.79
N ARG A 460 -13.41 -22.95 -9.72
CA ARG A 460 -12.80 -23.02 -8.38
C ARG A 460 -12.17 -24.39 -8.08
N ARG A 461 -12.29 -25.36 -9.01
CA ARG A 461 -11.65 -26.67 -8.85
C ARG A 461 -10.14 -26.52 -8.82
N VAL A 462 -9.55 -26.86 -7.67
CA VAL A 462 -8.10 -26.81 -7.45
C VAL A 462 -7.48 -28.14 -7.89
N PRO A 463 -6.61 -28.18 -8.93
CA PRO A 463 -5.92 -29.39 -9.35
C PRO A 463 -5.07 -29.98 -8.21
N PHE A 464 -4.90 -31.29 -8.19
CA PHE A 464 -4.14 -31.99 -7.14
C PHE A 464 -2.72 -31.45 -6.97
N TRP A 465 -2.01 -31.23 -8.08
CA TRP A 465 -0.64 -30.71 -8.03
C TRP A 465 -0.56 -29.30 -7.42
N VAL A 466 -1.59 -28.45 -7.62
CA VAL A 466 -1.66 -27.11 -6.98
C VAL A 466 -1.79 -27.26 -5.47
N ARG A 467 -2.57 -28.24 -4.99
CA ARG A 467 -2.69 -28.56 -3.55
C ARG A 467 -1.36 -29.04 -2.98
N ALA A 468 -0.61 -29.84 -3.72
CA ALA A 468 0.70 -30.34 -3.30
C ALA A 468 1.75 -29.22 -3.16
N VAL A 469 1.77 -28.25 -4.08
CA VAL A 469 2.73 -27.12 -4.01
C VAL A 469 2.26 -25.96 -3.11
N LYS A 470 0.99 -25.97 -2.68
CA LYS A 470 0.36 -24.92 -1.85
C LYS A 470 1.21 -24.49 -0.64
N PRO A 471 1.78 -25.39 0.18
CA PRO A 471 2.58 -25.00 1.34
C PRO A 471 3.83 -24.20 0.96
N PHE A 472 4.46 -24.53 -0.18
CA PHE A 472 5.67 -23.87 -0.66
C PHE A 472 5.38 -22.46 -1.20
N ILE A 473 4.27 -22.29 -1.94
CA ILE A 473 3.92 -21.00 -2.54
C ILE A 473 3.33 -20.01 -1.52
N ARG A 474 2.74 -20.49 -0.41
CA ARG A 474 2.07 -19.63 0.58
C ARG A 474 2.96 -18.51 1.14
N GLY A 475 4.27 -18.77 1.29
CA GLY A 475 5.22 -17.78 1.81
C GLY A 475 5.67 -16.72 0.81
N PHE A 476 5.30 -16.85 -0.47
CA PHE A 476 5.69 -15.96 -1.58
C PHE A 476 4.53 -15.08 -2.06
N PHE A 477 3.30 -15.33 -1.61
CA PHE A 477 2.07 -14.72 -2.12
C PHE A 477 1.21 -14.07 -1.04
#